data_AF-A0A7V9ZXA1-F1
#
_entry.id   AF-A0A7V9ZXA1-F1
#
_cell.length_a   1.000
_cell.length_b   1.000
_cell.length_c   1.000
_cell.angle_alpha   90.00
_cell.angle_beta   90.00
_cell.angle_gamma   90.00
#
_symmetry.space_group_name_H-M   'P 1'
#
loop_
_entity.id
_entity.type
_entity.pdbx_description
1 polymer ?
#
loop_
_entity_poly.entity_id
_entity_poly.type
_entity_poly.pdbx_seq_one_letter_code
_entity_poly.pdbx_strand_id
1 'polypeptide(L)'
;ADTSVHHLVTLLAKVEHHDSPQSLEAFVASRRKDKQITQELTEQLCKTFVTPLEREDIQALAAALYKIPKTVEKIGERILICPEDLEARHFKKHVELLDRAAETVLAMVKDLRKGIDAATAREKNAKLQTIEGDADSLELELLRELYHGDYDAKQILFLQELFELLEKVIDRCRDAGNIILQVVLKYS
;
A
#
# COMPACT_ATOMS: atom_id res chain seq x y z
N ALA A 1 0.98 -7.74 0.23
CA ALA A 1 0.33 -6.45 0.58
C ALA A 1 0.35 -6.23 2.09
N ASP A 2 -0.54 -6.85 2.86
CA ASP A 2 -0.62 -6.72 4.33
C ASP A 2 0.72 -6.99 5.06
N THR A 3 1.36 -8.13 4.77
CA THR A 3 2.68 -8.48 5.31
C THR A 3 3.77 -7.43 4.98
N SER A 4 3.74 -6.88 3.77
CA SER A 4 4.72 -5.87 3.35
C SER A 4 4.52 -4.56 4.09
N VAL A 5 3.27 -4.14 4.29
CA VAL A 5 2.92 -2.97 5.12
C VAL A 5 3.38 -3.19 6.55
N HIS A 6 3.13 -4.36 7.16
CA HIS A 6 3.64 -4.69 8.49
C HIS A 6 5.18 -4.64 8.59
N HIS A 7 5.89 -5.11 7.56
CA HIS A 7 7.35 -4.97 7.49
C HIS A 7 7.78 -3.49 7.47
N LEU A 8 7.06 -2.63 6.73
CA LEU A 8 7.33 -1.19 6.69
C LEU A 8 7.07 -0.52 8.04
N VAL A 9 5.96 -0.85 8.69
CA VAL A 9 5.65 -0.37 10.05
C VAL A 9 6.76 -0.76 11.02
N THR A 10 7.22 -2.00 10.94
CA THR A 10 8.34 -2.49 11.78
C THR A 10 9.64 -1.76 11.48
N LEU A 11 9.94 -1.47 10.21
CA LEU A 11 11.13 -0.73 9.80
C LEU A 11 11.10 0.70 10.35
N LEU A 12 9.98 1.40 10.18
CA LEU A 12 9.81 2.77 10.68
C LEU A 12 9.95 2.82 12.21
N ALA A 13 9.35 1.88 12.94
CA ALA A 13 9.48 1.81 14.40
C ALA A 13 10.92 1.56 14.87
N LYS A 14 11.69 0.73 14.14
CA LYS A 14 13.11 0.47 14.47
C LYS A 14 14.00 1.68 14.21
N VAL A 15 13.74 2.42 13.12
CA VAL A 15 14.45 3.66 12.81
C VAL A 15 14.19 4.71 13.89
N GLU A 16 12.94 4.84 14.37
CA GLU A 16 12.60 5.73 15.49
C GLU A 16 13.33 5.35 16.81
N HIS A 17 13.78 4.11 16.96
CA HIS A 17 14.50 3.62 18.14
C HIS A 17 16.03 3.55 17.98
N HIS A 18 16.59 4.09 16.87
CA HIS A 18 18.02 4.02 16.53
C HIS A 18 18.58 2.59 16.49
N ASP A 19 17.74 1.59 16.22
CA ASP A 19 18.21 0.23 15.97
C ASP A 19 18.84 0.16 14.57
N SER A 20 19.95 -0.59 14.43
CA SER A 20 20.58 -0.79 13.11
C SER A 20 19.55 -1.35 12.14
N PRO A 21 19.27 -0.67 11.01
CA PRO A 21 18.16 -1.06 10.16
C PRO A 21 18.51 -2.39 9.49
N GLN A 22 17.78 -3.43 9.85
CA GLN A 22 17.99 -4.79 9.33
C GLN A 22 17.70 -4.86 7.82
N SER A 23 18.39 -5.80 7.17
CA SER A 23 18.34 -6.19 5.76
C SER A 23 16.94 -6.11 5.11
N LEU A 24 16.87 -5.61 3.87
CA LEU A 24 15.69 -5.65 3.00
C LEU A 24 15.23 -7.07 2.64
N GLU A 25 15.93 -8.12 3.08
CA GLU A 25 15.62 -9.50 2.74
C GLU A 25 14.14 -9.86 2.94
N ALA A 26 13.50 -9.38 4.01
CA ALA A 26 12.08 -9.63 4.25
C ALA A 26 11.16 -8.97 3.20
N PHE A 27 11.47 -7.73 2.79
CA PHE A 27 10.75 -7.03 1.72
C PHE A 27 10.96 -7.70 0.36
N VAL A 28 12.22 -8.01 0.04
CA VAL A 28 12.61 -8.67 -1.21
C VAL A 28 11.98 -10.06 -1.31
N ALA A 29 11.98 -10.83 -0.23
CA ALA A 29 11.34 -12.15 -0.17
C ALA A 29 9.83 -12.05 -0.37
N SER A 30 9.16 -11.14 0.34
CA SER A 30 7.73 -10.86 0.16
C SER A 30 7.40 -10.50 -1.28
N ARG A 31 8.17 -9.58 -1.88
CA ARG A 31 7.96 -9.10 -3.26
C ARG A 31 8.23 -10.18 -4.30
N ARG A 32 9.24 -11.02 -4.11
CA ARG A 32 9.50 -12.19 -4.99
C ARG A 32 8.31 -13.14 -4.97
N LYS A 33 7.76 -13.43 -3.79
CA LYS A 33 6.57 -14.27 -3.63
C LYS A 33 5.35 -13.64 -4.32
N ASP A 34 5.10 -12.35 -4.10
CA ASP A 34 3.97 -11.64 -4.73
C ASP A 34 4.10 -11.61 -6.27
N LYS A 35 5.32 -11.47 -6.80
CA LYS A 35 5.59 -11.56 -8.24
C LYS A 35 5.31 -12.97 -8.79
N GLN A 36 5.75 -14.01 -8.09
CA GLN A 36 5.48 -15.41 -8.46
C GLN A 36 3.97 -15.68 -8.50
N ILE A 37 3.23 -15.26 -7.47
CA ILE A 37 1.77 -15.40 -7.41
C ILE A 37 1.10 -14.69 -8.59
N THR A 38 1.54 -13.49 -8.92
CA THR A 38 0.97 -12.71 -10.04
C THR A 38 1.23 -13.38 -11.40
N GLN A 39 2.43 -13.96 -11.58
CA GLN A 39 2.77 -14.72 -12.78
C GLN A 39 1.94 -16.01 -12.89
N GLU A 40 1.87 -16.77 -11.81
CA GLU A 40 1.07 -18.00 -11.74
C GLU A 40 -0.41 -17.71 -12.04
N LEU A 41 -0.98 -16.67 -11.45
CA LEU A 41 -2.36 -16.24 -11.73
C LEU A 41 -2.57 -15.92 -13.20
N THR A 42 -1.64 -15.18 -13.82
CA THR A 42 -1.71 -14.85 -15.25
C THR A 42 -1.69 -16.12 -16.11
N GLU A 43 -0.80 -17.07 -15.80
CA GLU A 43 -0.75 -18.36 -16.50
C GLU A 43 -2.03 -19.19 -16.34
N GLN A 44 -2.58 -19.24 -15.12
CA GLN A 44 -3.81 -19.98 -14.84
C GLN A 44 -5.01 -19.38 -15.58
N LEU A 45 -5.09 -18.04 -15.70
CA LEU A 45 -6.14 -17.39 -16.48
C LEU A 45 -6.07 -17.74 -17.98
N CYS A 46 -4.87 -17.90 -18.54
CA CYS A 46 -4.70 -18.35 -19.92
C CYS A 46 -5.07 -19.83 -20.12
N LYS A 47 -4.82 -20.67 -19.12
CA LYS A 47 -5.07 -22.13 -19.18
C LYS A 47 -6.51 -22.51 -18.80
N THR A 48 -7.24 -21.63 -18.11
CA THR A 48 -8.58 -21.91 -17.59
C THR A 48 -9.67 -21.43 -18.54
N PHE A 49 -10.46 -22.36 -19.07
CA PHE A 49 -11.50 -22.05 -20.05
C PHE A 49 -12.73 -21.34 -19.44
N VAL A 50 -13.12 -21.70 -18.21
CA VAL A 50 -14.27 -21.10 -17.50
C VAL A 50 -13.78 -20.50 -16.18
N THR A 51 -14.02 -19.20 -16.00
CA THR A 51 -13.70 -18.47 -14.77
C THR A 51 -14.98 -17.98 -14.07
N PRO A 52 -14.99 -17.89 -12.73
CA PRO A 52 -16.16 -17.42 -11.99
C PRO A 52 -16.39 -15.90 -12.10
N LEU A 53 -15.35 -15.15 -12.47
CA LEU A 53 -15.37 -13.71 -12.76
C LEU A 53 -14.76 -13.48 -14.15
N GLU A 54 -15.00 -12.31 -14.73
CA GLU A 54 -14.33 -11.85 -15.94
C GLU A 54 -12.80 -11.92 -15.77
N ARG A 55 -12.10 -12.45 -16.78
CA ARG A 55 -10.65 -12.65 -16.70
C ARG A 55 -9.92 -11.32 -16.54
N GLU A 56 -10.43 -10.29 -17.21
CA GLU A 56 -9.95 -8.92 -17.20
C GLU A 56 -10.02 -8.33 -15.79
N ASP A 57 -11.10 -8.62 -15.05
CA ASP A 57 -11.27 -8.17 -13.66
C ASP A 57 -10.29 -8.88 -12.71
N ILE A 58 -10.12 -10.20 -12.87
CA ILE A 58 -9.14 -10.96 -12.07
C ILE A 58 -7.71 -10.43 -12.33
N GLN A 59 -7.37 -10.19 -13.60
CA GLN A 59 -6.06 -9.66 -13.98
C GLN A 59 -5.85 -8.23 -13.45
N ALA A 60 -6.87 -7.37 -13.54
CA ALA A 60 -6.82 -6.00 -13.05
C ALA A 60 -6.61 -5.98 -11.52
N LEU A 61 -7.37 -6.80 -10.78
CA LEU A 61 -7.23 -6.92 -9.33
C LEU A 61 -5.85 -7.45 -8.94
N ALA A 62 -5.36 -8.50 -9.61
CA ALA A 62 -4.02 -9.04 -9.36
C ALA A 62 -2.93 -7.98 -9.59
N ALA A 63 -3.02 -7.22 -10.68
CA ALA A 63 -2.09 -6.15 -11.00
C ALA A 63 -2.13 -5.01 -9.97
N ALA A 64 -3.31 -4.63 -9.48
CA ALA A 64 -3.47 -3.62 -8.44
C ALA A 64 -2.88 -4.08 -7.10
N LEU A 65 -3.20 -5.30 -6.67
CA LEU A 65 -2.67 -5.89 -5.43
C LEU A 65 -1.15 -6.03 -5.46
N TYR A 66 -0.54 -6.33 -6.61
CA TYR A 66 0.91 -6.40 -6.78
C TYR A 66 1.60 -5.02 -6.67
N LYS A 67 0.93 -3.93 -7.03
CA LYS A 67 1.51 -2.57 -6.93
C LYS A 67 1.73 -2.13 -5.48
N ILE A 68 0.89 -2.56 -4.54
CA ILE A 68 1.00 -2.22 -3.11
C ILE A 68 2.37 -2.64 -2.52
N PRO A 69 2.73 -3.93 -2.46
CA PRO A 69 4.00 -4.37 -1.88
C PRO A 69 5.21 -3.85 -2.67
N LYS A 70 5.07 -3.62 -3.98
CA LYS A 70 6.11 -3.03 -4.81
C LYS A 70 6.43 -1.58 -4.41
N THR A 71 5.41 -0.78 -4.09
CA THR A 71 5.63 0.60 -3.61
C THR A 71 6.20 0.58 -2.18
N VAL A 72 5.73 -0.33 -1.33
CA VAL A 72 6.27 -0.49 0.03
C VAL A 72 7.77 -0.85 0.04
N GLU A 73 8.20 -1.75 -0.84
CA GLU A 73 9.62 -2.08 -0.99
C GLU A 73 10.44 -0.85 -1.39
N LYS A 74 9.93 -0.01 -2.31
CA LYS A 74 10.60 1.23 -2.69
C LYS A 74 10.82 2.14 -1.48
N ILE A 75 9.83 2.27 -0.59
CA ILE A 75 9.95 3.05 0.64
C ILE A 75 11.08 2.51 1.51
N GLY A 76 11.10 1.19 1.73
CA GLY A 76 12.17 0.53 2.48
C GLY A 76 13.56 0.77 1.88
N GLU A 77 13.69 0.72 0.55
CA GLU A 77 14.94 1.06 -0.15
C GLU A 77 15.40 2.50 0.14
N ARG A 78 14.48 3.49 0.17
CA ARG A 78 14.83 4.91 0.42
C ARG A 78 15.26 5.11 1.86
N ILE A 79 14.51 4.54 2.81
CA ILE A 79 14.83 4.60 4.24
C ILE A 79 16.24 4.11 4.53
N LEU A 80 16.69 3.03 3.87
CA LEU A 80 18.03 2.49 4.07
C LEU A 80 19.14 3.28 3.41
N ILE A 81 18.83 4.06 2.37
CA ILE A 81 19.81 4.96 1.74
C ILE A 81 20.10 6.13 2.68
N CYS A 82 19.11 6.63 3.42
CA CYS A 82 19.28 7.76 4.33
C CYS A 82 18.53 7.59 5.67
N PRO A 83 19.02 6.71 6.56
CA PRO A 83 18.36 6.46 7.85
C PRO A 83 18.43 7.67 8.80
N GLU A 84 19.50 8.47 8.73
CA GLU A 84 19.77 9.61 9.64
C GLU A 84 18.77 10.76 9.45
N ASP A 85 18.25 10.94 8.22
CA ASP A 85 17.28 12.00 7.91
C ASP A 85 15.85 11.70 8.42
N LEU A 86 15.64 10.54 9.08
CA LEU A 86 14.37 10.12 9.68
C LEU A 86 14.28 10.38 11.20
N GLU A 87 15.39 10.65 11.87
CA GLU A 87 15.54 10.56 13.34
C GLU A 87 14.71 11.58 14.15
N ALA A 88 14.14 12.60 13.53
CA ALA A 88 13.34 13.64 14.20
C ALA A 88 11.83 13.55 13.90
N ARG A 89 11.37 12.48 13.22
CA ARG A 89 10.03 12.45 12.61
C ARG A 89 9.18 11.31 13.16
N HIS A 90 7.92 11.60 13.42
CA HIS A 90 6.93 10.59 13.79
C HIS A 90 6.12 10.17 12.57
N PHE A 91 6.29 8.92 12.12
CA PHE A 91 5.54 8.36 11.00
C PHE A 91 4.23 7.69 11.44
N LYS A 92 3.89 7.80 12.73
CA LYS A 92 2.74 7.16 13.34
C LYS A 92 1.44 7.33 12.56
N LYS A 93 1.09 8.56 12.14
CA LYS A 93 -0.13 8.80 11.36
C LYS A 93 -0.13 8.07 10.02
N HIS A 94 1.01 8.09 9.28
CA HIS A 94 1.13 7.35 8.02
C HIS A 94 0.98 5.84 8.23
N VAL A 95 1.66 5.31 9.25
CA VAL A 95 1.60 3.90 9.63
C VAL A 95 0.16 3.47 9.92
N GLU A 96 -0.58 4.26 10.71
CA GLU A 96 -1.98 3.98 11.04
C GLU A 96 -2.88 4.01 9.80
N LEU A 97 -2.71 4.98 8.89
CA LEU A 97 -3.49 5.06 7.65
C LEU A 97 -3.16 3.89 6.71
N LEU A 98 -1.88 3.56 6.55
CA LEU A 98 -1.41 2.45 5.72
C LEU A 98 -1.96 1.11 6.19
N ASP A 99 -1.88 0.86 7.49
CA ASP A 99 -2.36 -0.39 8.10
C ASP A 99 -3.88 -0.53 7.90
N ARG A 100 -4.64 0.52 8.25
CA ARG A 100 -6.10 0.57 8.02
C ARG A 100 -6.47 0.35 6.55
N ALA A 101 -5.71 0.92 5.61
CA ALA A 101 -5.95 0.74 4.19
C ALA A 101 -5.69 -0.72 3.76
N ALA A 102 -4.55 -1.28 4.16
CA ALA A 102 -4.16 -2.65 3.84
C ALA A 102 -5.13 -3.69 4.41
N GLU A 103 -5.53 -3.53 5.68
CA GLU A 103 -6.54 -4.38 6.33
C GLU A 103 -7.88 -4.31 5.60
N THR A 104 -8.30 -3.11 5.18
CA THR A 104 -9.57 -2.92 4.47
C THR A 104 -9.55 -3.62 3.11
N VAL A 105 -8.45 -3.50 2.35
CA VAL A 105 -8.26 -4.25 1.09
C VAL A 105 -8.26 -5.75 1.33
N LEU A 106 -7.54 -6.23 2.36
CA LEU A 106 -7.51 -7.65 2.71
C LEU A 106 -8.91 -8.19 3.04
N ALA A 107 -9.70 -7.42 3.78
CA ALA A 107 -11.09 -7.77 4.09
C ALA A 107 -11.93 -7.83 2.82
N MET A 108 -11.85 -6.82 1.93
CA MET A 108 -12.58 -6.80 0.67
C MET A 108 -12.24 -8.00 -0.23
N VAL A 109 -10.96 -8.39 -0.33
CA VAL A 109 -10.53 -9.58 -1.09
C VAL A 109 -11.07 -10.88 -0.48
N LYS A 110 -11.07 -10.99 0.86
CA LYS A 110 -11.66 -12.15 1.57
C LYS A 110 -13.16 -12.24 1.36
N ASP A 111 -13.85 -11.10 1.39
CA ASP A 111 -15.29 -11.04 1.23
C ASP A 111 -15.71 -11.30 -0.22
N LEU A 112 -14.91 -10.87 -1.21
CA LEU A 112 -15.12 -11.21 -2.63
C LEU A 112 -15.18 -12.74 -2.84
N ARG A 113 -14.33 -13.52 -2.13
CA ARG A 113 -14.36 -14.99 -2.19
C ARG A 113 -15.65 -15.59 -1.62
N LYS A 114 -16.32 -14.90 -0.70
CA LYS A 114 -17.53 -15.36 -0.01
C LYS A 114 -18.83 -14.90 -0.68
N GLY A 115 -18.75 -14.06 -1.72
CA GLY A 115 -19.92 -13.44 -2.34
C GLY A 115 -20.42 -12.24 -1.53
N ILE A 116 -19.55 -11.24 -1.32
CA ILE A 116 -19.90 -9.96 -0.68
C ILE A 116 -21.07 -9.27 -1.39
N ASP A 117 -21.99 -8.69 -0.62
CA ASP A 117 -23.08 -7.90 -1.17
C ASP A 117 -22.64 -6.46 -1.53
N ALA A 118 -23.41 -5.84 -2.43
CA ALA A 118 -23.10 -4.51 -2.94
C ALA A 118 -23.12 -3.39 -1.89
N ALA A 119 -23.85 -3.53 -0.77
CA ALA A 119 -23.87 -2.51 0.27
C ALA A 119 -22.58 -2.58 1.10
N THR A 120 -22.19 -3.78 1.53
CA THR A 120 -20.93 -4.00 2.25
C THR A 120 -19.71 -3.60 1.40
N ALA A 121 -19.72 -3.89 0.09
CA ALA A 121 -18.65 -3.49 -0.81
C ALA A 121 -18.53 -1.96 -0.94
N ARG A 122 -19.66 -1.25 -1.04
CA ARG A 122 -19.70 0.23 -1.06
C ARG A 122 -19.19 0.83 0.24
N GLU A 123 -19.57 0.28 1.38
CA GLU A 123 -19.13 0.76 2.69
C GLU A 123 -17.59 0.66 2.82
N LYS A 124 -17.02 -0.50 2.49
CA LYS A 124 -15.57 -0.72 2.56
C LYS A 124 -14.80 0.13 1.54
N ASN A 125 -15.37 0.34 0.35
CA ASN A 125 -14.79 1.25 -0.63
C ASN A 125 -14.82 2.71 -0.15
N ALA A 126 -15.94 3.18 0.41
CA ALA A 126 -16.04 4.52 0.99
C ALA A 126 -15.05 4.73 2.15
N LYS A 127 -14.79 3.69 2.95
CA LYS A 127 -13.74 3.71 3.97
C LYS A 127 -12.35 3.92 3.34
N LEU A 128 -12.03 3.26 2.23
CA LEU A 128 -10.75 3.48 1.52
C LEU A 128 -10.64 4.89 0.95
N GLN A 129 -11.73 5.45 0.41
CA GLN A 129 -11.77 6.83 -0.06
C GLN A 129 -11.53 7.82 1.08
N THR A 130 -12.10 7.56 2.26
CA THR A 130 -11.86 8.40 3.45
C THR A 130 -10.40 8.32 3.90
N ILE A 131 -9.81 7.12 3.92
CA ILE A 131 -8.41 6.93 4.32
C ILE A 131 -7.45 7.63 3.35
N GLU A 132 -7.74 7.62 2.05
CA GLU A 132 -6.95 8.33 1.05
C GLU A 132 -7.09 9.86 1.21
N GLY A 133 -8.30 10.38 1.40
CA GLY A 133 -8.46 11.82 1.68
C GLY A 133 -7.77 12.28 2.97
N ASP A 134 -7.74 11.44 4.00
CA ASP A 134 -6.97 11.69 5.24
C ASP A 134 -5.46 11.69 4.96
N ALA A 135 -4.97 10.83 4.06
CA ALA A 135 -3.57 10.74 3.67
C ALA A 135 -3.11 11.94 2.84
N ASP A 136 -3.91 12.36 1.84
CA ASP A 136 -3.65 13.55 1.03
C ASP A 136 -3.58 14.81 1.91
N SER A 137 -4.50 14.91 2.88
CA SER A 137 -4.52 16.01 3.83
C SER A 137 -3.27 16.03 4.71
N LEU A 138 -2.82 14.86 5.17
CA LEU A 138 -1.60 14.70 5.95
C LEU A 138 -0.35 15.06 5.13
N GLU A 139 -0.28 14.65 3.87
CA GLU A 139 0.84 14.99 2.98
C GLU A 139 0.94 16.52 2.79
N LEU A 140 -0.18 17.20 2.55
CA LEU A 140 -0.21 18.66 2.43
C LEU A 140 0.20 19.36 3.73
N GLU A 141 -0.19 18.84 4.90
CA GLU A 141 0.23 19.34 6.21
C GLU A 141 1.76 19.24 6.34
N LEU A 142 2.33 18.08 6.02
CA LEU A 142 3.76 17.80 6.14
C LEU A 142 4.61 18.57 5.14
N LEU A 143 4.14 18.73 3.90
CA LEU A 143 4.80 19.58 2.90
C LEU A 143 4.82 21.03 3.37
N ARG A 144 3.73 21.53 3.96
CA ARG A 144 3.69 22.88 4.52
C ARG A 144 4.73 23.04 5.62
N GLU A 145 4.82 22.08 6.55
CA GLU A 145 5.83 22.08 7.60
C GLU A 145 7.25 22.04 7.02
N LEU A 146 7.49 21.17 6.04
CA LEU A 146 8.78 20.97 5.39
C LEU A 146 9.29 22.24 4.70
N TYR A 147 8.41 22.99 4.03
CA TYR A 147 8.81 24.22 3.34
C TYR A 147 8.91 25.46 4.24
N HIS A 148 8.33 25.44 5.45
CA HIS A 148 8.42 26.56 6.39
C HIS A 148 9.44 26.31 7.52
N GLY A 149 9.84 25.07 7.75
CA GLY A 149 10.81 24.71 8.76
C GLY A 149 12.26 24.95 8.33
N ASP A 150 13.17 24.77 9.29
CA ASP A 150 14.61 24.91 9.08
C ASP A 150 15.20 23.56 8.66
N TYR A 151 15.03 23.24 7.37
CA TYR A 151 15.55 22.01 6.76
C TYR A 151 16.55 22.35 5.67
N ASP A 152 17.60 21.55 5.54
CA ASP A 152 18.48 21.67 4.39
C ASP A 152 17.83 21.09 3.12
N ALA A 153 18.39 21.43 1.95
CA ALA A 153 17.82 21.01 0.67
C ALA A 153 17.82 19.47 0.47
N LYS A 154 18.76 18.75 1.08
CA LYS A 154 18.85 17.28 1.00
C LYS A 154 17.70 16.65 1.80
N GLN A 155 17.46 17.15 3.01
CA GLN A 155 16.38 16.71 3.87
C GLN A 155 15.00 16.98 3.23
N ILE A 156 14.80 18.17 2.66
CA ILE A 156 13.56 18.51 1.95
C ILE A 156 13.31 17.52 0.81
N LEU A 157 14.31 17.30 -0.05
CA LEU A 157 14.18 16.40 -1.19
C LEU A 157 13.83 14.97 -0.74
N PHE A 158 14.58 14.44 0.24
CA PHE A 158 14.39 13.08 0.72
C PHE A 158 13.00 12.88 1.35
N LEU A 159 12.57 13.81 2.21
CA LEU A 159 11.33 13.69 2.96
C LEU A 159 10.11 13.89 2.07
N GLN A 160 10.19 14.82 1.12
CA GLN A 160 9.15 14.98 0.11
C GLN A 160 8.96 13.68 -0.69
N GLU A 161 10.04 13.10 -1.25
CA GLU A 161 9.95 11.83 -2.00
C GLU A 161 9.39 10.68 -1.13
N LEU A 162 9.73 10.66 0.16
CA LEU A 162 9.25 9.65 1.09
C LEU A 162 7.75 9.80 1.39
N PHE A 163 7.28 11.02 1.64
CA PHE A 163 5.86 11.30 1.90
C PHE A 163 5.00 10.99 0.67
N GLU A 164 5.46 11.40 -0.52
CA GLU A 164 4.80 11.06 -1.80
C GLU A 164 4.71 9.54 -1.98
N LEU A 165 5.74 8.77 -1.62
CA LEU A 165 5.68 7.31 -1.71
C LEU A 165 4.72 6.69 -0.69
N LEU A 166 4.62 7.25 0.53
CA LEU A 166 3.71 6.78 1.58
C LEU A 166 2.24 6.99 1.18
N GLU A 167 1.88 8.20 0.72
CA GLU A 167 0.57 8.48 0.10
C GLU A 167 0.31 7.49 -1.03
N LYS A 168 1.32 7.25 -1.88
CA LYS A 168 1.14 6.39 -3.05
C LYS A 168 0.76 4.96 -2.72
N VAL A 169 1.17 4.42 -1.57
CA VAL A 169 0.73 3.09 -1.14
C VAL A 169 -0.77 3.09 -0.80
N ILE A 170 -1.26 4.15 -0.17
CA ILE A 170 -2.67 4.32 0.20
C ILE A 170 -3.54 4.47 -1.06
N ASP A 171 -3.10 5.27 -2.03
CA ASP A 171 -3.70 5.38 -3.38
C ASP A 171 -3.80 3.99 -4.06
N ARG A 172 -2.76 3.14 -3.95
CA ARG A 172 -2.83 1.75 -4.47
C ARG A 172 -3.84 0.87 -3.75
N CYS A 173 -4.03 1.07 -2.45
CA CYS A 173 -5.07 0.36 -1.70
C CYS A 173 -6.47 0.80 -2.17
N ARG A 174 -6.70 2.10 -2.34
CA ARG A 174 -7.94 2.66 -2.90
C ARG A 174 -8.20 2.14 -4.32
N ASP A 175 -7.19 2.12 -5.19
CA ASP A 175 -7.29 1.54 -6.55
C ASP A 175 -7.78 0.08 -6.53
N ALA A 176 -7.20 -0.75 -5.66
CA ALA A 176 -7.63 -2.14 -5.51
C ALA A 176 -9.07 -2.25 -5.00
N GLY A 177 -9.45 -1.39 -4.04
CA GLY A 177 -10.82 -1.31 -3.54
C GLY A 177 -11.82 -0.91 -4.62
N ASN A 178 -11.47 0.02 -5.51
CA ASN A 178 -12.31 0.45 -6.63
C ASN A 178 -12.56 -0.69 -7.62
N ILE A 179 -11.52 -1.48 -7.92
CA ILE A 179 -11.65 -2.67 -8.78
C ILE A 179 -12.58 -3.70 -8.12
N ILE A 180 -12.40 -3.98 -6.82
CA ILE A 180 -13.28 -4.94 -6.12
C ILE A 180 -14.74 -4.46 -6.13
N LEU A 181 -14.99 -3.18 -5.86
CA LEU A 181 -16.34 -2.63 -5.94
C LEU A 181 -16.94 -2.80 -7.34
N GLN A 182 -16.18 -2.48 -8.39
CA GLN A 182 -16.64 -2.64 -9.76
C GLN A 182 -17.00 -4.08 -10.06
N VAL A 183 -16.17 -5.04 -9.65
CA VAL A 183 -16.46 -6.48 -9.77
C VAL A 183 -17.76 -6.81 -9.08
N VAL A 184 -17.91 -6.46 -7.80
CA VAL A 184 -19.12 -6.79 -7.04
C VAL A 184 -20.38 -6.24 -7.71
N LEU A 185 -20.35 -4.99 -8.19
CA LEU A 185 -21.47 -4.35 -8.86
C LEU A 185 -21.85 -5.01 -10.19
N LYS A 186 -20.89 -5.61 -10.92
CA LYS A 186 -21.18 -6.36 -12.15
C LYS A 186 -21.95 -7.66 -11.88
N TYR A 187 -21.74 -8.27 -10.71
CA TYR A 187 -22.31 -9.56 -10.32
C TYR A 187 -23.41 -9.45 -9.25
N SER A 188 -23.88 -8.23 -8.97
CA SER A 188 -24.97 -7.94 -8.03
C SER A 188 -26.35 -8.02 -8.67
#